data_AF-A0A1F9W5K7-F1
#
_entry.id   AF-A0A1F9W5K7-F1
#
_cell.length_a   1.000
_cell.length_b   1.000
_cell.length_c   1.000
_cell.angle_alpha   90.00
_cell.angle_beta   90.00
_cell.angle_gamma   90.00
#
_symmetry.space_group_name_H-M   'P 1'
#
loop_
_entity.id
_entity.type
_entity.pdbx_description
1 polymer ?
#
loop_
_entity_poly.entity_id
_entity_poly.type
_entity_poly.pdbx_seq_one_letter_code
_entity_poly.pdbx_strand_id
1 'polypeptide(L)'
;MTASGEKPLVKKALFGAQSYLNDSRDLAHFAGLMSAGTKNAAVRAAADALRDHIAAVLVAHNRAASAGYADSHGIAVYLPAYLYCADYDALAWAGASRWNGFIKWYRAE
;
A
#
# COMPACT_ATOMS: atom_id res chain seq x y z
N MET A 1 12.16 13.15 -9.26
CA MET A 1 11.10 13.36 -10.27
C MET A 1 10.15 12.17 -10.24
N THR A 2 9.05 12.25 -9.50
CA THR A 2 7.96 11.26 -9.66
C THR A 2 7.19 11.66 -10.92
N ALA A 3 7.07 10.76 -11.89
CA ALA A 3 6.30 11.01 -13.10
C ALA A 3 4.89 11.48 -12.72
N SER A 4 4.37 12.50 -13.41
CA SER A 4 3.06 13.13 -13.19
C SER A 4 1.89 12.12 -13.06
N GLY A 5 2.05 10.89 -13.55
CA GLY A 5 1.06 9.81 -13.47
C GLY A 5 1.07 8.93 -12.20
N GLU A 6 2.03 9.06 -11.29
CA GLU A 6 2.11 8.15 -10.12
C GLU A 6 1.07 8.48 -9.05
N LYS A 7 0.79 9.76 -8.74
CA LYS A 7 -0.24 10.09 -7.73
C LYS A 7 -1.63 9.56 -8.14
N PRO A 8 -2.12 9.73 -9.39
CA PRO A 8 -3.37 9.11 -9.83
C PRO A 8 -3.35 7.58 -9.75
N LEU A 9 -2.22 6.95 -10.09
CA LEU A 9 -2.07 5.50 -9.98
C LEU A 9 -2.16 5.03 -8.52
N VAL A 10 -1.48 5.71 -7.59
CA VAL A 10 -1.56 5.40 -6.15
C VAL A 10 -3.00 5.49 -5.68
N LYS A 11 -3.74 6.54 -6.06
CA LYS A 11 -5.16 6.67 -5.70
C LYS A 11 -5.98 5.51 -6.27
N LYS A 12 -5.78 5.15 -7.55
CA LYS A 12 -6.46 4.00 -8.17
C LYS A 12 -6.13 2.68 -7.43
N ALA A 13 -4.86 2.44 -7.13
CA ALA A 13 -4.41 1.25 -6.41
C ALA A 13 -4.96 1.21 -4.98
N LEU A 14 -5.02 2.35 -4.29
CA LEU A 14 -5.60 2.46 -2.95
C LEU A 14 -7.08 2.07 -2.92
N PHE A 15 -7.87 2.46 -3.92
CA PHE A 15 -9.28 2.08 -4.00
C PHE A 15 -9.51 0.66 -4.52
N GLY A 16 -8.56 0.10 -5.27
CA GLY A 16 -8.62 -1.28 -5.76
C GLY A 16 -8.10 -2.31 -4.75
N ALA A 17 -7.23 -1.92 -3.81
CA ALA A 17 -6.64 -2.82 -2.85
C ALA A 17 -7.68 -3.34 -1.85
N GLN A 18 -7.48 -4.56 -1.37
CA GLN A 18 -8.34 -5.22 -0.39
C GLN A 18 -8.49 -4.31 0.83
N SER A 19 -9.74 -3.97 1.15
CA SER A 19 -10.08 -3.16 2.31
C SER A 19 -10.30 -4.05 3.53
N TYR A 20 -9.73 -3.66 4.67
CA TYR A 20 -10.08 -4.20 5.98
C TYR A 20 -10.99 -3.24 6.75
N LEU A 21 -10.74 -1.93 6.59
CA LEU A 21 -11.49 -0.80 7.15
C LEU A 21 -11.29 0.43 6.23
N ASN A 22 -11.98 1.54 6.50
CA ASN A 22 -11.97 2.75 5.64
C ASN A 22 -10.59 3.16 5.12
N ASP A 23 -9.58 3.29 5.99
CA ASP A 23 -8.22 3.69 5.63
C ASP A 23 -7.20 2.54 5.77
N SER A 24 -7.68 1.31 5.96
CA SER A 24 -6.85 0.12 6.12
C SER A 24 -6.91 -0.73 4.85
N ARG A 25 -5.76 -0.94 4.22
CA ARG A 25 -5.64 -1.68 2.96
C ARG A 25 -4.64 -2.82 3.11
N ASP A 26 -4.80 -3.85 2.30
CA ASP A 26 -3.78 -4.88 2.17
C ASP A 26 -2.54 -4.34 1.43
N LEU A 27 -1.39 -4.42 2.09
CA LEU A 27 -0.14 -3.87 1.58
C LEU A 27 0.37 -4.61 0.34
N ALA A 28 0.24 -5.94 0.30
CA ALA A 28 0.73 -6.73 -0.82
C ALA A 28 -0.18 -6.59 -2.04
N HIS A 29 -1.51 -6.55 -1.86
CA HIS A 29 -2.43 -6.28 -2.96
C HIS A 29 -2.20 -4.87 -3.52
N PHE A 30 -2.06 -3.86 -2.65
CA PHE A 30 -1.71 -2.51 -3.08
C PHE A 30 -0.40 -2.48 -3.90
N ALA A 31 0.65 -3.15 -3.43
CA ALA A 31 1.92 -3.25 -4.16
C ALA A 31 1.75 -3.95 -5.52
N GLY A 32 0.95 -5.02 -5.59
CA GLY A 32 0.63 -5.70 -6.85
C GLY A 32 -0.04 -4.77 -7.87
N LEU A 33 -0.99 -3.95 -7.43
CA LEU A 33 -1.67 -2.96 -8.28
C LEU A 33 -0.71 -1.85 -8.75
N MET A 34 0.18 -1.39 -7.87
CA MET A 34 1.23 -0.44 -8.24
C MET A 34 2.18 -1.01 -9.28
N SER A 35 2.66 -2.25 -9.07
CA SER A 35 3.50 -2.96 -10.04
C SER A 35 2.81 -3.06 -11.39
N ALA A 36 1.55 -3.53 -11.43
CA ALA A 36 0.80 -3.68 -12.67
C ALA A 36 0.63 -2.35 -13.44
N GLY A 37 0.35 -1.25 -12.74
CA GLY A 37 -0.04 0.02 -13.36
C GLY A 37 1.10 1.02 -13.64
N THR A 38 2.23 0.94 -12.93
CA THR A 38 3.29 1.96 -13.05
C THR A 38 4.04 1.86 -14.37
N LYS A 39 4.43 3.00 -14.95
CA LYS A 39 5.35 3.02 -16.10
C LYS A 39 6.81 3.09 -15.67
N ASN A 40 7.08 3.27 -14.38
CA ASN A 40 8.42 3.39 -13.84
C ASN A 40 8.96 2.00 -13.43
N ALA A 41 10.01 1.55 -14.11
CA ALA A 41 10.63 0.24 -13.86
C ALA A 41 11.13 0.08 -12.41
N ALA A 42 11.64 1.14 -11.79
CA ALA A 42 12.11 1.08 -10.41
C ALA A 42 10.94 0.96 -9.41
N VAL A 43 9.83 1.66 -9.66
CA VAL A 43 8.61 1.52 -8.84
C VAL A 43 8.05 0.10 -8.97
N ARG A 44 8.01 -0.45 -10.19
CA ARG A 44 7.57 -1.82 -10.45
C ARG A 44 8.42 -2.83 -9.68
N ALA A 45 9.74 -2.76 -9.82
CA ALA A 45 10.66 -3.66 -9.15
C ALA A 45 10.55 -3.58 -7.61
N ALA A 46 10.42 -2.38 -7.04
CA ALA A 46 10.24 -2.21 -5.60
C ALA A 46 8.89 -2.77 -5.11
N ALA A 47 7.83 -2.60 -5.90
CA ALA A 47 6.50 -3.10 -5.58
C ALA A 47 6.44 -4.64 -5.64
N ASP A 48 7.04 -5.25 -6.66
CA ASP A 48 7.17 -6.70 -6.76
C ASP A 48 7.99 -7.27 -5.60
N ALA A 49 9.14 -6.67 -5.29
CA ALA A 49 9.99 -7.09 -4.17
C ALA A 49 9.25 -7.02 -2.82
N LEU A 50 8.47 -5.96 -2.57
CA LEU A 50 7.67 -5.84 -1.36
C LEU A 50 6.60 -6.92 -1.27
N ARG A 51 5.81 -7.12 -2.34
CA ARG A 51 4.78 -8.15 -2.41
C ARG A 51 5.37 -9.53 -2.14
N ASP A 52 6.47 -9.84 -2.80
CA ASP A 52 7.12 -11.15 -2.71
C ASP A 52 7.72 -11.38 -1.32
N HIS A 53 8.31 -10.36 -0.70
CA HIS A 53 8.78 -10.44 0.68
C HIS A 53 7.63 -10.70 1.67
N ILE A 54 6.48 -10.04 1.49
CA ILE A 54 5.31 -10.28 2.33
C ILE A 54 4.85 -11.73 2.21
N ALA A 55 4.73 -12.23 0.98
CA ALA A 55 4.21 -13.56 0.70
C ALA A 55 5.18 -14.70 1.10
N ALA A 56 6.48 -14.51 0.92
CA ALA A 56 7.47 -15.58 1.08
C ALA A 56 8.19 -15.55 2.44
N VAL A 57 8.29 -14.39 3.10
CA VAL A 57 9.14 -14.21 4.28
C VAL A 57 8.36 -13.73 5.48
N LEU A 58 7.55 -12.68 5.33
CA LEU A 58 6.92 -12.02 6.46
C LEU A 58 5.68 -12.77 6.98
N VAL A 59 4.76 -13.14 6.08
CA VAL A 59 3.49 -13.77 6.45
C VAL A 59 3.66 -15.29 6.37
N ALA A 60 3.85 -15.92 7.53
CA ALA A 60 3.99 -17.37 7.61
C ALA A 60 2.72 -18.11 7.20
N HIS A 61 1.54 -17.52 7.45
CA HIS A 61 0.26 -18.15 7.15
C HIS A 61 -0.88 -17.12 7.13
N ASN A 62 -1.68 -17.11 6.07
CA ASN A 62 -2.90 -16.31 5.97
C ASN A 62 -4.12 -17.22 5.76
N ARG A 63 -5.16 -17.06 6.58
CA ARG A 63 -6.43 -17.82 6.51
C ARG A 63 -7.62 -16.91 6.30
N ALA A 64 -7.55 -16.07 5.28
CA ALA A 64 -8.70 -15.33 4.80
C ALA A 64 -9.72 -16.30 4.16
N ALA A 65 -10.74 -16.71 4.92
CA ALA A 65 -11.64 -17.80 4.54
C ALA A 65 -12.98 -17.35 3.92
N SER A 66 -13.28 -16.05 3.87
CA SER A 66 -14.52 -15.55 3.27
C SER A 66 -14.24 -14.84 1.94
N ALA A 67 -15.21 -14.95 1.02
CA ALA A 67 -15.09 -14.40 -0.34
C ALA A 67 -14.78 -12.89 -0.38
N GLY A 68 -15.14 -12.15 0.68
CA GLY A 68 -14.84 -10.71 0.81
C GLY A 68 -13.37 -10.38 1.08
N TYR A 69 -12.51 -11.38 1.29
CA TYR A 69 -11.07 -11.20 1.56
C TYR A 69 -10.19 -12.00 0.59
N ALA A 70 -10.68 -12.23 -0.63
CA ALA A 70 -9.95 -13.01 -1.65
C ALA A 70 -8.56 -12.44 -1.97
N ASP A 71 -8.40 -11.11 -1.90
CA ASP A 71 -7.12 -10.43 -2.15
C ASP A 71 -6.41 -10.02 -0.84
N SER A 72 -6.70 -10.71 0.27
CA SER A 72 -5.98 -10.54 1.51
C SER A 72 -4.68 -11.32 1.48
N HIS A 73 -3.59 -10.65 1.87
CA HIS A 73 -2.26 -11.24 2.01
C HIS A 73 -1.73 -11.12 3.45
N GLY A 74 -2.56 -10.67 4.39
CA GLY A 74 -2.30 -10.78 5.84
C GLY A 74 -1.61 -9.58 6.47
N ILE A 75 -1.24 -8.54 5.71
CA ILE A 75 -0.66 -7.31 6.25
C ILE A 75 -1.53 -6.10 5.89
N ALA A 76 -2.12 -5.49 6.91
CA ALA A 76 -2.79 -4.22 6.79
C ALA A 76 -1.81 -3.05 6.83
N VAL A 77 -2.08 -2.00 6.05
CA VAL A 77 -1.35 -0.73 6.08
C VAL A 77 -2.33 0.44 6.10
N TYR A 78 -1.94 1.51 6.79
CA TYR A 78 -2.68 2.78 6.74
C TYR A 78 -2.45 3.46 5.40
N LEU A 79 -3.53 3.61 4.63
CA LEU A 79 -3.57 4.27 3.33
C LEU A 79 -4.86 5.11 3.28
N PRO A 80 -4.85 6.32 3.87
CA PRO A 80 -6.05 7.12 3.94
C PRO A 80 -6.46 7.66 2.57
N ALA A 81 -7.76 7.52 2.28
CA ALA A 81 -8.37 8.08 1.07
C ALA A 81 -8.64 9.59 1.22
N TYR A 82 -9.07 10.01 2.41
CA TYR A 82 -9.62 11.35 2.64
C TYR A 82 -8.75 12.18 3.58
N LEU A 83 -8.65 11.81 4.86
CA LEU A 83 -7.98 12.60 5.90
C LEU A 83 -6.77 11.86 6.44
N TYR A 84 -5.67 12.59 6.64
CA TYR A 84 -4.48 12.08 7.31
C TYR A 84 -4.59 12.31 8.81
N CYS A 85 -4.38 11.25 9.60
CA CYS A 85 -4.27 11.35 11.05
C CYS A 85 -2.85 11.79 11.44
N ALA A 86 -2.71 12.96 12.06
CA ALA A 86 -1.40 13.50 12.45
C ALA A 86 -0.68 12.61 13.47
N ASP A 87 -1.41 11.93 14.35
CA ASP A 87 -0.84 11.01 15.34
C ASP A 87 -0.09 9.83 14.69
N TYR A 88 -0.37 9.53 13.41
CA TYR A 88 0.37 8.53 12.66
C TYR A 88 1.86 8.87 12.51
N ASP A 89 2.23 10.16 12.55
CA ASP A 89 3.62 10.62 12.50
C ASP A 89 4.44 10.14 13.72
N ALA A 90 3.80 9.86 14.85
CA ALA A 90 4.47 9.43 16.07
C ALA A 90 4.79 7.92 16.08
N LEU A 91 4.30 7.15 15.10
CA LEU A 91 4.54 5.71 15.05
C LEU A 91 5.96 5.39 14.62
N ALA A 92 6.60 4.43 15.30
CA ALA A 92 7.93 3.93 14.92
C ALA A 92 7.98 3.46 13.46
N TRP A 93 6.92 2.80 13.00
CA TRP A 93 6.76 2.42 11.59
C TRP A 93 6.85 3.62 10.66
N ALA A 94 6.14 4.71 10.94
CA ALA A 94 6.12 5.89 10.08
C ALA A 94 7.52 6.51 9.99
N GLY A 95 8.24 6.59 11.12
CA GLY A 95 9.63 7.07 11.15
C GLY A 95 10.61 6.17 10.39
N ALA A 96 10.53 4.85 10.57
CA ALA A 96 11.45 3.90 9.96
C ALA A 96 11.24 3.74 8.45
N SER A 97 9.99 3.77 7.98
CA SER A 97 9.63 3.52 6.58
C SER A 97 9.43 4.80 5.76
N ARG A 98 9.30 5.96 6.40
CA ARG A 98 8.85 7.22 5.79
C ARG A 98 7.47 7.12 5.14
N TRP A 99 6.64 6.19 5.59
CA TRP A 99 5.29 5.96 5.04
C TRP A 99 4.38 7.17 5.17
N ASN A 100 4.53 7.94 6.24
CA ASN A 100 3.85 9.22 6.40
C ASN A 100 4.21 10.23 5.30
N GLY A 101 5.48 10.30 4.90
CA GLY A 101 5.94 11.13 3.79
C GLY A 101 5.31 10.72 2.46
N PHE A 102 5.22 9.40 2.21
CA PHE A 102 4.51 8.86 1.05
C PHE A 102 3.03 9.26 1.05
N ILE A 103 2.34 9.13 2.19
CA ILE A 103 0.94 9.52 2.34
C ILE A 103 0.73 11.01 2.07
N LYS A 104 1.54 11.85 2.71
CA LYS A 104 1.49 13.31 2.52
C LYS A 104 1.74 13.69 1.07
N TRP A 105 2.67 13.01 0.39
CA TRP A 105 2.98 13.25 -1.02
C TRP A 105 1.83 12.91 -1.98
N TYR A 106 1.20 11.72 -1.85
CA TYR A 106 0.12 11.37 -2.77
C TYR A 106 -1.20 12.11 -2.48
N ARG A 107 -1.35 12.64 -1.25
CA ARG A 107 -2.50 13.46 -0.84
C ARG A 107 -2.33 14.95 -1.13
N ALA A 108 -1.10 15.46 -1.19
CA ALA A 108 -0.86 16.83 -1.62
C ALA A 108 -1.41 17.03 -3.03
N GLU A 109 -2.04 18.17 -3.29
CA GLU A 109 -2.52 18.57 -4.62
C GLU A 109 -1.36 18.50 -5.65
#